data_AF-A0A4Q3GEQ4-F1
#
_entry.id   AF-A0A4Q3GEQ4-F1
#
_cell.length_a   1.000
_cell.length_b   1.000
_cell.length_c   1.000
_cell.angle_alpha   90.00
_cell.angle_beta   90.00
_cell.angle_gamma   90.00
#
_symmetry.space_group_name_H-M   'P 1'
#
loop_
_entity.id
_entity.type
_entity.pdbx_description
1 polymer ?
#
loop_
_entity_poly.entity_id
_entity_poly.type
_entity_poly.pdbx_seq_one_letter_code
_entity_poly.pdbx_strand_id
1 'polypeptide(L)'
;MDREPQVCEGSRQAIHAGDHQNVSLPHVVQRKGKLAAWVEDAGWETVLNRRGTTFRQLPDADKADIDAAKAVRIMAEHTSTIKRPVVEYPGGLLVGFDESEWAGAF
;
A
#
# COMPACT_ATOMS: atom_id res chain seq x y z
N MET A 1 24.86 -4.66 -42.19
CA MET A 1 25.34 -3.90 -41.02
C MET A 1 24.33 -2.80 -40.78
N ASP A 2 23.67 -2.65 -39.64
CA ASP A 2 23.46 -3.50 -38.47
C ASP A 2 22.18 -2.91 -37.85
N ARG A 3 21.20 -3.75 -37.51
CA ARG A 3 19.95 -3.28 -36.91
C ARG A 3 20.23 -2.88 -35.46
N GLU A 4 20.11 -1.60 -35.13
CA GLU A 4 20.12 -1.18 -33.72
C GLU A 4 18.79 -1.56 -33.03
N PRO A 5 18.85 -2.23 -31.86
CA PRO A 5 17.68 -2.72 -31.16
C PRO A 5 16.99 -1.64 -30.29
N GLN A 6 15.67 -1.74 -30.23
CA GLN A 6 14.75 -1.01 -29.38
C GLN A 6 15.21 -0.99 -27.91
N VAL A 7 15.46 0.20 -27.36
CA VAL A 7 15.68 0.39 -25.93
C VAL A 7 14.34 0.24 -25.20
N CYS A 8 14.22 -0.85 -24.44
CA CYS A 8 13.18 -1.07 -23.43
C CYS A 8 13.89 -1.47 -22.13
N GLU A 9 14.47 -0.51 -21.42
CA GLU A 9 14.97 -0.77 -20.06
C GLU A 9 14.98 0.52 -19.24
N GLY A 10 14.13 0.56 -18.21
CA GLY A 10 13.94 1.74 -17.39
C GLY A 10 13.28 1.40 -16.07
N SER A 11 14.00 0.63 -15.25
CA SER A 11 13.99 0.66 -13.76
C SER A 11 14.12 -0.73 -13.15
N ARG A 12 15.30 -1.35 -13.32
CA ARG A 12 15.85 -2.24 -12.30
C ARG A 12 16.65 -1.37 -11.34
N GLN A 13 16.11 -1.11 -10.15
CA GLN A 13 16.94 -0.67 -9.04
C GLN A 13 16.75 -1.62 -7.88
N ALA A 14 17.85 -2.32 -7.60
CA ALA A 14 18.08 -3.14 -6.43
C ALA A 14 17.93 -2.27 -5.18
N ILE A 15 17.16 -2.74 -4.21
CA ILE A 15 17.05 -2.11 -2.90
C ILE A 15 17.95 -2.93 -1.99
N HIS A 16 19.16 -2.43 -1.76
CA HIS A 16 20.02 -2.89 -0.69
C HIS A 16 19.39 -2.47 0.65
N ALA A 17 19.37 -3.41 1.60
CA ALA A 17 19.05 -3.12 2.99
C ALA A 17 20.04 -2.08 3.55
N GLY A 18 19.50 -1.01 4.15
CA GLY A 18 20.28 -0.03 4.90
C GLY A 18 19.74 1.39 4.74
N ASP A 19 19.33 1.98 5.87
CA ASP A 19 18.98 3.39 6.04
C ASP A 19 17.58 3.84 5.55
N HIS A 20 16.55 3.49 6.33
CA HIS A 20 15.29 4.24 6.33
C HIS A 20 15.51 5.60 6.99
N GLN A 21 16.09 6.55 6.25
CA GLN A 21 16.01 7.96 6.64
C GLN A 21 14.54 8.36 6.73
N ASN A 22 14.16 8.69 7.95
CA ASN A 22 12.99 9.42 8.39
C ASN A 22 12.66 10.61 7.47
N VAL A 23 11.83 10.37 6.44
CA VAL A 23 11.20 11.48 5.69
C VAL A 23 10.04 11.99 6.54
N SER A 24 10.37 12.96 7.39
CA SER A 24 9.42 13.72 8.19
C SER A 24 8.51 14.53 7.24
N LEU A 25 7.35 13.98 6.91
CA LEU A 25 6.27 14.70 6.22
C LEU A 25 5.36 15.36 7.27
N PRO A 26 5.25 16.69 7.31
CA PRO A 26 4.42 17.38 8.28
C PRO A 26 2.95 17.24 7.85
N HIS A 27 2.21 16.28 8.43
CA HIS A 27 0.74 16.26 8.68
C HIS A 27 0.15 14.86 9.03
N VAL A 28 0.94 13.84 9.39
CA VAL A 28 0.47 12.45 9.57
C VAL A 28 -0.32 12.16 10.87
N VAL A 29 -0.80 13.18 11.57
CA VAL A 29 -1.37 13.02 12.93
C VAL A 29 -2.70 12.23 12.98
N GLN A 30 -3.38 11.94 11.86
CA GLN A 30 -4.75 11.37 11.89
C GLN A 30 -4.92 9.92 11.36
N ARG A 31 -3.85 9.19 11.01
CA ARG A 31 -3.97 7.92 10.26
C ARG A 31 -4.36 6.67 11.07
N LYS A 32 -3.90 6.52 12.32
CA LYS A 32 -4.12 5.25 13.06
C LYS A 32 -5.60 4.96 13.32
N GLY A 33 -6.38 5.97 13.69
CA GLY A 33 -7.83 5.81 13.93
C GLY A 33 -8.60 5.42 12.69
N LYS A 34 -8.28 6.04 11.54
CA LYS A 34 -8.92 5.69 10.26
C LYS A 34 -8.51 4.32 9.72
N LEU A 35 -7.24 3.91 9.91
CA LEU A 35 -6.79 2.59 9.46
C LEU A 35 -7.57 1.46 10.13
N ALA A 36 -7.85 1.55 11.43
CA ALA A 36 -8.67 0.57 12.11
C ALA A 36 -10.09 0.53 11.52
N ALA A 37 -10.74 1.69 11.36
CA ALA A 37 -12.07 1.76 10.76
C ALA A 37 -12.11 1.18 9.34
N TRP A 38 -11.11 1.46 8.51
CA TRP A 38 -11.03 0.94 7.14
C TRP A 38 -10.81 -0.57 7.10
N VAL A 39 -10.03 -1.09 8.04
CA VAL A 39 -9.80 -2.53 8.17
C VAL A 39 -11.07 -3.25 8.65
N GLU A 40 -11.83 -2.64 9.55
CA GLU A 40 -13.12 -3.18 10.00
C GLU A 40 -14.18 -3.15 8.88
N ASP A 41 -14.19 -2.09 8.06
CA ASP A 41 -15.21 -1.89 7.01
C ASP A 41 -14.93 -2.72 5.74
N ALA A 42 -13.71 -2.65 5.21
CA ALA A 42 -13.35 -3.30 3.93
C ALA A 42 -12.43 -4.53 4.09
N GLY A 43 -11.95 -4.80 5.29
CA GLY A 43 -10.97 -5.85 5.55
C GLY A 43 -9.53 -5.40 5.31
N TRP A 44 -8.60 -5.89 6.12
CA TRP A 44 -7.18 -5.53 6.01
C TRP A 44 -6.55 -5.94 4.68
N GLU A 45 -7.01 -7.02 4.04
CA GLU A 45 -6.50 -7.48 2.73
C GLU A 45 -6.82 -6.50 1.60
N THR A 46 -7.92 -5.75 1.76
CA THR A 46 -8.37 -4.73 0.82
C THR A 46 -7.53 -3.48 0.98
N VAL A 47 -7.30 -3.04 2.23
CA VAL A 47 -6.54 -1.81 2.54
C VAL A 47 -5.02 -1.99 2.36
N LEU A 48 -4.48 -3.15 2.73
CA LEU A 48 -3.05 -3.43 2.66
C LEU A 48 -2.64 -3.88 1.25
N ASN A 49 -1.66 -3.20 0.67
CA ASN A 49 -1.06 -3.54 -0.61
C ASN A 49 -0.05 -4.68 -0.48
N ARG A 50 -0.54 -5.93 -0.44
CA ARG A 50 0.30 -7.13 -0.42
C ARG A 50 1.16 -7.33 -1.68
N ARG A 51 0.79 -6.68 -2.80
CA ARG A 51 1.53 -6.78 -4.07
C ARG A 51 2.62 -5.70 -4.19
N GLY A 52 2.63 -4.71 -3.30
CA GLY A 52 3.57 -3.59 -3.33
C GLY A 52 5.00 -4.00 -2.99
N THR A 53 5.97 -3.25 -3.53
CA THR A 53 7.40 -3.47 -3.26
C THR A 53 7.73 -3.28 -1.78
N THR A 54 7.07 -2.36 -1.07
CA THR A 54 7.26 -2.15 0.37
C THR A 54 6.85 -3.38 1.17
N PHE A 55 5.70 -4.00 0.87
CA PHE A 55 5.26 -5.22 1.55
C PHE A 55 6.20 -6.40 1.31
N ARG A 56 6.73 -6.53 0.09
CA ARG A 56 7.71 -7.57 -0.26
C ARG A 56 9.05 -7.41 0.47
N GLN A 57 9.43 -6.18 0.80
CA GLN A 57 10.64 -5.87 1.56
C GLN A 57 10.49 -6.12 3.06
N LEU A 58 9.27 -6.37 3.55
CA LEU A 58 9.06 -6.70 4.96
C LEU A 58 9.70 -8.06 5.30
N PRO A 59 10.19 -8.22 6.54
CA PRO A 59 10.70 -9.50 7.01
C PRO A 59 9.57 -10.55 7.03
N ASP A 60 9.93 -11.82 6.86
CA ASP A 60 8.96 -12.92 6.81
C ASP A 60 8.14 -13.06 8.09
N ALA A 61 8.67 -12.64 9.23
CA ALA A 61 7.95 -12.59 10.49
C ALA A 61 6.74 -11.63 10.47
N ASP A 62 6.85 -10.49 9.77
CA ASP A 62 5.73 -9.54 9.62
C ASP A 62 4.78 -9.94 8.49
N LYS A 63 5.25 -10.76 7.54
CA LYS A 63 4.41 -11.31 6.46
C LYS A 63 3.62 -12.56 6.89
N ALA A 64 4.05 -13.22 7.97
CA ALA A 64 3.40 -14.41 8.49
C ALA A 64 2.21 -14.06 9.40
N ASP A 65 1.13 -14.84 9.26
CA ASP A 65 -0.06 -14.79 10.11
C ASP A 65 -0.57 -13.35 10.30
N ILE A 66 -0.83 -12.64 9.20
CA ILE A 66 -1.28 -11.25 9.25
C ILE A 66 -2.74 -11.21 9.70
N ASP A 67 -2.97 -10.58 10.84
CA ASP A 67 -4.27 -10.22 11.35
C ASP A 67 -4.56 -8.73 11.17
N ALA A 68 -5.80 -8.31 11.47
CA ALA A 68 -6.24 -6.93 11.36
C ALA A 68 -5.35 -5.95 12.17
N ALA A 69 -4.99 -6.30 13.41
CA ALA A 69 -4.18 -5.43 14.26
C ALA A 69 -2.73 -5.36 13.75
N LYS A 70 -2.15 -6.48 13.32
CA LYS A 70 -0.82 -6.51 12.69
C LYS A 70 -0.81 -5.72 11.38
N ALA A 71 -1.83 -5.83 10.55
CA ALA A 71 -1.95 -5.05 9.33
C ALA A 71 -2.03 -3.55 9.62
N VAL A 72 -2.84 -3.12 10.60
CA VAL A 72 -2.89 -1.71 11.04
C VAL A 72 -1.52 -1.23 11.50
N ARG A 73 -0.78 -2.05 12.25
CA ARG A 73 0.59 -1.74 12.69
C ARG A 73 1.53 -1.56 11.49
N ILE A 74 1.57 -2.52 10.58
CA ILE A 74 2.38 -2.47 9.35
C ILE A 74 2.03 -1.24 8.51
N MET A 75 0.75 -0.91 8.36
CA MET A 75 0.30 0.26 7.60
C MET A 75 0.64 1.58 8.29
N ALA A 76 0.62 1.61 9.63
CA ALA A 76 1.00 2.77 10.41
C ALA A 76 2.52 3.01 10.37
N GLU A 77 3.32 1.95 10.40
CA GLU A 77 4.78 2.02 10.28
C GLU A 77 5.22 2.31 8.84
N HIS A 78 4.59 1.66 7.87
CA HIS A 78 4.92 1.77 6.45
C HIS A 78 3.72 2.28 5.66
N THR A 79 3.47 3.59 5.69
CA THR A 79 2.30 4.21 5.02
C THR A 79 2.25 4.00 3.50
N SER A 80 3.37 3.64 2.85
CA SER A 80 3.43 3.24 1.43
C SER A 80 2.80 1.88 1.14
N THR A 81 2.54 1.07 2.17
CA THR A 81 1.84 -0.21 2.05
C THR A 81 0.32 -0.06 2.00
N ILE A 82 -0.23 1.12 2.32
CA ILE A 82 -1.66 1.38 2.23
C ILE A 82 -2.02 1.56 0.74
N LYS A 83 -3.00 0.81 0.22
CA LYS A 83 -3.53 1.04 -1.14
C LYS A 83 -4.16 2.42 -1.23
N ARG A 84 -3.93 3.12 -2.34
CA ARG A 84 -4.45 4.46 -2.61
C ARG A 84 -4.96 4.52 -4.04
N PRO A 85 -6.00 5.30 -4.37
CA PRO A 85 -6.80 6.18 -3.48
C PRO A 85 -7.65 5.42 -2.45
N VAL A 86 -8.08 6.08 -1.37
CA VAL A 86 -9.08 5.57 -0.41
C VAL A 86 -10.22 6.57 -0.36
N VAL A 87 -11.45 6.15 -0.63
CA VAL A 87 -12.63 7.00 -0.70
C VAL A 87 -13.73 6.43 0.18
N GLU A 88 -14.14 7.22 1.17
CA GLU A 88 -15.30 6.94 2.02
C GLU A 88 -16.53 7.54 1.33
N TYR A 89 -17.57 6.74 1.09
CA TYR A 89 -18.82 7.18 0.47
C TYR A 89 -20.03 6.58 1.21
N PRO A 90 -21.26 7.08 1.01
CA PRO A 90 -22.44 6.62 1.76
C PRO A 90 -22.74 5.11 1.63
N GLY A 91 -22.23 4.46 0.59
CA GLY A 91 -22.40 3.03 0.34
C GLY A 91 -21.24 2.15 0.81
N GLY A 92 -20.19 2.72 1.42
CA GLY A 92 -19.06 1.96 1.97
C GLY A 92 -17.69 2.63 1.77
N LEU A 93 -16.65 1.81 1.67
CA LEU A 93 -15.27 2.23 1.48
C LEU A 93 -14.68 1.67 0.18
N LEU A 94 -14.25 2.56 -0.71
CA LEU A 94 -13.46 2.20 -1.89
C LEU A 94 -11.97 2.30 -1.57
N VAL A 95 -11.22 1.23 -1.83
CA VAL A 95 -9.78 1.19 -1.58
C VAL A 95 -9.00 0.70 -2.80
N GLY A 96 -8.19 1.59 -3.34
CA GLY A 96 -7.58 1.43 -4.65
C GLY A 96 -8.49 1.94 -5.77
N PHE A 97 -8.01 1.82 -6.99
CA PHE A 97 -8.78 2.10 -8.18
C PHE A 97 -9.21 0.78 -8.81
N ASP A 98 -10.51 0.50 -8.73
CA ASP A 98 -11.17 -0.58 -9.46
C ASP A 98 -12.32 0.05 -10.26
N GLU A 99 -12.26 -0.04 -11.58
CA GLU A 99 -13.21 0.63 -12.45
C GLU A 99 -14.66 0.14 -12.22
N SER A 100 -14.84 -1.14 -11.90
CA SER A 100 -16.17 -1.72 -11.69
C SER A 100 -16.77 -1.25 -10.36
N GLU A 101 -15.98 -1.22 -9.28
CA GLU A 101 -16.43 -0.72 -7.98
C GLU A 101 -16.72 0.80 -8.02
N TRP A 102 -15.86 1.57 -8.71
CA TRP A 102 -16.04 3.01 -8.82
C TRP A 102 -17.25 3.39 -9.69
N ALA A 103 -17.52 2.66 -10.78
CA ALA A 103 -18.70 2.89 -11.63
C ALA A 103 -20.03 2.58 -10.93
N GLY A 104 -20.04 1.75 -9.88
CA GLY A 104 -21.22 1.50 -9.06
C GLY A 104 -21.44 2.49 -7.92
N ALA A 105 -20.38 3.23 -7.54
CA ALA A 105 -20.40 4.17 -6.43
C ALA A 105 -20.71 5.63 -6.85
N PHE A 106 -20.54 5.95 -8.14
CA PHE A 106 -20.77 7.27 -8.74
C PHE A 106 -21.72 7.17 -9.92
#